data_AF-A0A125SN32-F1
#
_entry.id   AF-A0A125SN32-F1
#
_cell.length_a   1.000
_cell.length_b   1.000
_cell.length_c   1.000
_cell.angle_alpha   90.00
_cell.angle_beta   90.00
_cell.angle_gamma   90.00
#
_symmetry.space_group_name_H-M   'P 1'
#
loop_
_entity.id
_entity.type
_entity.pdbx_description
1 polymer ?
#
loop_
_entity_poly.entity_id
_entity_poly.type
_entity_poly.pdbx_seq_one_letter_code
_entity_poly.pdbx_strand_id
1 'polypeptide(L)' 'MSKLEAIVTSPPDRESVVFEILYENRQVAEISKEPGHGYEIEIYPAANNGAWHFDLNEFKAMLDDGIKELASNPQ' A
#
# COMPACT_ATOMS: atom_id res chain seq x y z
N MET A 1 2.13 -13.65 -14.10
CA MET A 1 2.41 -12.73 -12.99
C MET A 1 1.27 -12.89 -12.01
N SER A 2 1.57 -13.09 -10.74
CA SER A 2 0.51 -13.07 -9.73
C SER A 2 -0.02 -11.64 -9.60
N LYS A 3 -1.29 -11.50 -9.23
CA LYS A 3 -1.95 -10.20 -9.20
C LYS A 3 -1.56 -9.44 -7.94
N LEU A 4 -1.49 -8.11 -8.03
CA LEU A 4 -1.44 -7.28 -6.83
C LEU A 4 -2.81 -7.29 -6.15
N GLU A 5 -2.78 -7.38 -4.84
CA GLU A 5 -3.97 -7.33 -3.99
C GLU A 5 -3.80 -6.21 -2.96
N ALA A 6 -4.91 -5.76 -2.39
CA ALA A 6 -4.86 -4.73 -1.36
C ALA A 6 -5.82 -5.01 -0.20
N ILE A 7 -5.41 -4.57 0.98
CA ILE A 7 -6.21 -4.64 2.21
C ILE A 7 -6.07 -3.34 3.00
N VAL A 8 -7.12 -2.96 3.71
CA VAL A 8 -7.07 -1.86 4.69
C VAL A 8 -6.85 -2.47 6.07
N THR A 9 -5.84 -2.00 6.78
CA THR A 9 -5.49 -2.50 8.13
C THR A 9 -5.38 -1.35 9.12
N SER A 10 -5.42 -1.66 10.41
CA SER A 10 -5.19 -0.71 11.51
C SER A 10 -3.97 -1.18 12.31
N PRO A 11 -2.75 -0.86 11.86
CA PRO A 11 -1.54 -1.28 12.55
C PRO A 11 -1.48 -0.69 13.97
N PRO A 12 -0.98 -1.44 14.97
CA PRO A 12 -0.97 -0.99 16.37
C PRO A 12 -0.05 0.20 16.63
N ASP A 13 0.89 0.47 15.72
CA ASP A 13 1.88 1.54 15.75
C ASP A 13 1.51 2.77 14.89
N ARG A 14 0.30 2.78 14.32
CA ARG A 14 -0.23 3.90 13.52
C ARG A 14 -1.43 4.53 14.21
N GLU A 15 -1.58 5.84 14.04
CA GLU A 15 -2.81 6.53 14.43
C GLU A 15 -3.90 6.27 13.38
N SER A 16 -3.52 6.19 12.10
CA SER A 16 -4.42 5.98 10.98
C SER A 16 -4.51 4.53 10.49
N VAL A 17 -5.54 4.23 9.69
CA VAL A 17 -5.57 2.98 8.91
C VAL A 17 -4.63 3.13 7.73
N VAL A 18 -4.04 2.02 7.29
CA VAL A 18 -3.16 1.98 6.13
C VAL A 18 -3.77 1.13 5.03
N PHE A 19 -3.37 1.41 3.79
CA PHE A 19 -3.72 0.61 2.62
C PHE A 19 -2.49 -0.20 2.21
N GLU A 20 -2.50 -1.50 2.51
CA GLU A 20 -1.39 -2.40 2.20
C GLU A 20 -1.56 -3.00 0.80
N ILE A 21 -0.46 -3.03 0.04
CA ILE A 21 -0.39 -3.67 -1.29
C ILE A 21 0.43 -4.96 -1.15
N LEU A 22 -0.14 -6.08 -1.60
CA LEU A 22 0.37 -7.43 -1.43
C LEU A 22 0.67 -8.08 -2.79
N TYR A 23 1.73 -8.88 -2.84
CA TYR A 23 2.04 -9.81 -3.93
C TYR A 23 2.31 -11.20 -3.35
N GLU A 24 1.48 -12.20 -3.67
CA GLU A 24 1.62 -13.59 -3.19
C GLU A 24 1.81 -13.69 -1.66
N ASN A 25 1.03 -12.90 -0.89
CA ASN A 25 1.11 -12.77 0.57
C ASN A 25 2.34 -12.04 1.14
N ARG A 26 3.10 -11.33 0.30
CA ARG A 26 4.17 -10.45 0.77
C ARG A 26 3.76 -9.00 0.60
N GLN A 27 3.94 -8.21 1.65
CA GLN A 27 3.72 -6.77 1.57
C GLN A 27 4.79 -6.14 0.68
N VAL A 28 4.32 -5.41 -0.32
CA VAL A 28 5.13 -4.70 -1.30
C VAL A 28 5.28 -3.24 -0.89
N ALA A 29 4.16 -2.64 -0.49
CA ALA A 29 4.09 -1.26 -0.08
C ALA A 29 2.90 -1.05 0.86
N GLU A 30 2.90 0.05 1.59
CA GLU A 30 1.72 0.59 2.25
C GLU A 30 1.57 2.08 1.95
N ILE A 31 0.32 2.54 1.89
CA ILE A 31 -0.03 3.94 1.80
C ILE A 31 -0.67 4.35 3.12
N SER A 32 -0.23 5.48 3.68
CA SER A 32 -0.77 6.05 4.90
C SER A 32 -1.16 7.52 4.68
N LYS A 33 -2.00 8.04 5.57
CA LYS A 33 -2.39 9.44 5.61
C LYS A 33 -2.59 9.87 7.07
N GLU A 34 -1.49 10.09 7.75
CA GLU A 34 -1.53 10.47 9.17
C GLU A 34 -2.09 11.89 9.39
N PRO A 35 -2.67 12.17 10.57
CA PRO A 35 -3.24 13.48 10.85
C PRO A 35 -2.20 14.60 10.72
N GLY A 36 -2.48 15.58 9.86
CA GLY A 36 -1.57 16.70 9.60
C GLY A 36 -0.47 16.42 8.57
N HIS A 37 -0.42 15.21 8.00
CA HIS A 37 0.53 14.82 6.96
C HIS A 37 -0.15 14.65 5.59
N GLY A 38 0.67 14.66 4.54
CA GLY A 38 0.23 14.26 3.19
C GLY A 38 0.02 12.75 3.10
N TYR A 39 -0.37 12.27 1.92
CA TYR A 39 -0.26 10.84 1.65
C TYR A 39 1.21 10.45 1.57
N GLU A 40 1.59 9.39 2.26
CA GLU A 40 2.93 8.82 2.24
C GLU A 40 2.86 7.37 1.74
N ILE A 41 3.97 6.90 1.18
CA ILE A 41 4.13 5.51 0.75
C ILE A 41 5.42 4.95 1.32
N GLU A 42 5.32 3.80 1.98
CA GLU A 42 6.46 2.97 2.32
C GLU A 42 6.57 1.81 1.33
N ILE A 43 7.77 1.51 0.86
CA ILE A 43 8.04 0.43 -0.11
C ILE A 43 9.01 -0.56 0.51
N TYR A 44 8.60 -1.83 0.59
CA TYR A 44 9.38 -2.89 1.21
C TYR A 44 10.25 -3.62 0.18
N PRO A 45 11.44 -4.09 0.58
CA PRO A 45 12.35 -4.79 -0.32
C PRO A 45 11.73 -6.10 -0.82
N ALA A 46 12.00 -6.42 -2.08
CA ALA A 46 11.67 -7.74 -2.61
C ALA A 46 12.47 -8.83 -1.88
N ALA A 47 11.90 -10.03 -1.80
CA ALA A 47 12.59 -11.15 -1.19
C ALA A 47 13.93 -11.43 -1.89
N ASN A 48 14.90 -11.93 -1.11
CA ASN A 48 16.25 -12.28 -1.57
C ASN A 48 17.06 -11.11 -2.15
N ASN A 49 16.81 -9.87 -1.69
CA ASN A 49 17.46 -8.65 -2.19
C ASN A 49 17.30 -8.43 -3.71
N GLY A 50 16.23 -8.98 -4.30
CA GLY A 50 15.89 -8.77 -5.70
C GLY A 50 15.17 -7.45 -5.95
N ALA A 51 14.48 -7.37 -7.09
CA ALA A 51 13.57 -6.28 -7.41
C ALA A 51 12.16 -6.82 -7.63
N TRP A 52 11.17 -6.02 -7.25
CA TRP A 52 9.79 -6.25 -7.62
C TRP A 52 9.60 -5.99 -9.12
N HIS A 53 8.82 -6.84 -9.78
CA HIS A 53 8.49 -6.70 -11.19
C HIS A 53 6.98 -6.87 -11.35
N PHE A 54 6.29 -5.78 -11.67
CA PHE A 54 4.85 -5.72 -11.82
C PHE A 54 4.48 -5.06 -13.14
N ASP A 55 3.22 -5.22 -13.56
CA ASP A 55 2.67 -4.33 -14.57
C ASP A 55 2.58 -2.91 -13.99
N LEU A 56 3.07 -1.93 -14.75
CA LEU A 56 3.13 -0.53 -14.31
C LEU A 56 1.74 0.07 -14.11
N ASN A 57 0.79 -0.26 -14.98
CA ASN A 57 -0.56 0.30 -14.88
C ASN A 57 -1.34 -0.35 -13.75
N GLU A 58 -1.14 -1.64 -13.50
CA GLU A 58 -1.68 -2.33 -12.34
C GLU A 58 -1.18 -1.70 -11.04
N PHE A 59 0.14 -1.51 -10.90
CA PHE A 59 0.70 -0.89 -9.70
C PHE A 59 0.20 0.55 -9.52
N LYS A 60 0.16 1.35 -10.60
CA LYS A 60 -0.42 2.69 -10.57
C LYS A 60 -1.88 2.69 -10.12
N ALA A 61 -2.69 1.75 -10.62
CA ALA A 61 -4.09 1.65 -10.23
C ALA A 61 -4.25 1.36 -8.73
N MET A 62 -3.39 0.51 -8.15
CA MET A 62 -3.38 0.26 -6.71
C MET A 62 -3.07 1.53 -5.90
N LEU A 63 -2.15 2.37 -6.37
CA LEU A 63 -1.86 3.65 -5.72
C LEU A 63 -3.05 4.61 -5.77
N ASP A 64 -3.69 4.73 -6.93
CA ASP A 64 -4.87 5.57 -7.10
C ASP A 64 -6.04 5.09 -6.21
N ASP A 65 -6.22 3.77 -6.07
CA ASP A 65 -7.27 3.18 -5.26
C ASP A 65 -7.00 3.35 -3.76
N GLY A 66 -5.76 3.20 -3.30
CA GLY A 66 -5.41 3.45 -1.90
C GLY A 66 -5.65 4.90 -1.47
N ILE A 67 -5.37 5.87 -2.35
CA ILE A 67 -5.69 7.29 -2.09
C ILE A 67 -7.21 7.49 -1.90
N LYS A 68 -8.02 6.89 -2.79
CA LYS A 68 -9.50 6.98 -2.71
C LYS A 68 -10.05 6.31 -1.46
N GLU A 69 -9.53 5.13 -1.12
CA GLU A 69 -10.00 4.34 0.02
C GLU A 69 -9.73 5.08 1.33
N LEU A 70 -8.51 5.60 1.50
CA LEU A 70 -8.13 6.38 2.67
C LEU A 70 -8.81 7.76 2.74
N ALA A 71 -9.19 8.34 1.59
CA ALA A 71 -10.02 9.54 1.58
C ALA A 71 -11.47 9.28 2.01
N SER A 72 -11.98 8.06 1.75
CA SER A 72 -13.37 7.67 2.03
C SER A 72 -13.54 7.13 3.46
N ASN A 73 -12.44 6.70 4.09
CA ASN A 73 -12.38 6.32 5.49
C ASN A 73 -11.48 7.31 6.27
N PRO A 74 -11.88 8.61 6.38
CA PRO A 74 -11.14 9.54 7.21
C PRO A 74 -11.23 9.10 8.67
N GLN A 75 -10.07 8.98 9.30
CA GLN A 75 -9.93 8.82 10.76
C GLN A 75 -10.46 10.06 11.50
#